data_AF-A0A964Z9L9-F1
#
_entry.id   AF-A0A964Z9L9-F1
#
_cell.length_a   1.000
_cell.length_b   1.000
_cell.length_c   1.000
_cell.angle_alpha   90.00
_cell.angle_beta   90.00
_cell.angle_gamma   90.00
#
_symmetry.space_group_name_H-M   'P 1'
#
loop_
_entity.id
_entity.type
_entity.pdbx_description
1 polymer ?
#
loop_
_entity_poly.entity_id
_entity_poly.type
_entity_poly.pdbx_seq_one_letter_code
_entity_poly.pdbx_strand_id
1 'polypeptide(L)'
;MRSVRGRLMSMIFQDPLSALNPVHKIGSQIAEMLRAHQSMSEKAALSRAVDLLEIVGIPQPGDRALQYPHEFSGGMRQRVVIAMAIANSPKLLIADEPTTALDVTVQAQILEVIQRVQAQFGTAVVLISASAST
;
A
#
# COMPACT_ATOMS: atom_id res chain seq x y z
N MET A 1 -10.07 -20.69 5.44
CA MET A 1 -10.06 -19.79 4.26
C MET A 1 -9.30 -18.46 4.46
N ARG A 2 -8.94 -18.01 5.67
CA ARG A 2 -8.18 -16.76 5.90
C ARG A 2 -6.70 -16.80 5.44
N SER A 3 -6.07 -17.98 5.42
CA SER A 3 -4.64 -18.16 5.13
C SER A 3 -4.24 -18.05 3.66
N VAL A 4 -5.20 -18.16 2.73
CA VAL A 4 -4.95 -18.20 1.28
C VAL A 4 -4.93 -16.79 0.68
N ARG A 5 -5.67 -15.83 1.27
CA ARG A 5 -5.79 -14.46 0.73
C ARG A 5 -4.46 -13.70 0.80
N GLY A 6 -3.86 -13.50 1.98
CA GLY A 6 -2.69 -12.61 2.12
C GLY A 6 -1.41 -13.03 1.38
N ARG A 7 -1.24 -14.32 1.04
CA ARG A 7 0.00 -14.85 0.43
C ARG A 7 -0.08 -15.08 -1.08
N LEU A 8 -1.29 -15.11 -1.65
CA LEU A 8 -1.49 -15.38 -3.08
C LEU A 8 -2.12 -14.22 -3.84
N MET A 9 -3.06 -13.48 -3.23
CA MET A 9 -3.85 -12.45 -3.91
C MET A 9 -4.19 -11.28 -2.99
N SER A 10 -3.82 -10.05 -3.37
CA SER A 10 -4.17 -8.82 -2.65
C SER A 10 -5.08 -7.94 -3.51
N MET A 11 -6.01 -7.21 -2.88
CA MET A 11 -6.96 -6.31 -3.54
C MET A 11 -6.86 -4.89 -3.00
N ILE A 12 -6.90 -3.91 -3.89
CA ILE A 12 -7.05 -2.48 -3.58
C ILE A 12 -8.45 -2.06 -4.07
N PHE A 13 -9.31 -1.63 -3.14
CA PHE A 13 -10.69 -1.17 -3.43
C PHE A 13 -10.77 0.37 -3.51
N GLN A 14 -11.84 0.88 -4.15
CA GLN A 14 -12.15 2.29 -4.43
C GLN A 14 -12.11 3.27 -3.23
N ASP A 15 -12.24 2.82 -1.97
CA ASP A 15 -12.24 3.71 -0.80
C ASP A 15 -11.08 3.43 0.18
N PRO A 16 -9.85 3.85 -0.15
CA PRO A 16 -8.68 3.62 0.69
C PRO A 16 -8.74 4.31 2.05
N LEU A 17 -9.64 5.29 2.26
CA LEU A 17 -9.77 6.02 3.53
C LEU A 17 -10.34 5.15 4.65
N SER A 18 -11.14 4.15 4.31
CA SER A 18 -11.67 3.20 5.30
C SER A 18 -10.66 2.10 5.68
N ALA A 19 -9.53 1.99 4.98
CA ALA A 19 -8.49 1.01 5.29
C ALA A 19 -7.54 1.44 6.42
N LEU A 20 -7.42 2.75 6.69
CA LEU A 20 -6.55 3.28 7.74
C LEU A 20 -7.35 3.66 8.97
N ASN A 21 -6.95 3.14 10.12
CA ASN A 21 -7.51 3.52 11.40
C ASN A 21 -6.98 4.90 11.83
N PRO A 22 -7.85 5.92 12.01
CA PRO A 22 -7.43 7.30 12.24
C PRO A 22 -6.71 7.53 13.57
N VAL A 23 -6.85 6.63 14.55
CA VAL A 23 -6.24 6.77 15.88
C VAL A 23 -4.91 6.04 16.03
N HIS A 24 -4.41 5.40 14.98
CA HIS A 24 -3.11 4.73 14.98
C HIS A 24 -2.14 5.40 14.00
N LYS A 25 -0.85 5.36 14.33
CA LYS A 25 0.22 5.83 13.44
C LYS A 25 0.37 4.94 12.22
N ILE A 26 0.78 5.50 11.09
CA ILE A 26 0.94 4.78 9.82
C ILE A 26 1.88 3.57 9.97
N GLY A 27 3.06 3.77 10.57
CA GLY A 27 4.04 2.70 10.75
C GLY A 27 3.52 1.56 11.62
N SER A 28 2.79 1.88 12.69
CA SER A 28 2.20 0.90 13.61
C SER A 28 1.17 0.01 12.91
N GLN A 29 0.32 0.60 12.06
CA GLN A 29 -0.72 -0.15 11.33
C GLN A 29 -0.12 -1.11 10.30
N ILE A 30 0.91 -0.66 9.56
CA ILE A 30 1.63 -1.53 8.62
C ILE A 30 2.35 -2.65 9.38
N ALA A 31 3.01 -2.33 10.49
CA ALA A 31 3.70 -3.32 11.32
C ALA A 31 2.75 -4.36 11.93
N GLU A 32 1.56 -3.95 12.38
CA GLU A 32 0.53 -4.86 12.88
C GLU A 32 0.08 -5.84 11.79
N MET A 33 -0.20 -5.33 10.59
CA MET A 33 -0.61 -6.15 9.46
C MET A 33 0.48 -7.16 9.04
N LEU A 34 1.75 -6.73 9.02
CA LEU A 34 2.90 -7.61 8.77
C LEU A 34 2.97 -8.73 9.81
N ARG A 35 2.86 -8.39 11.10
CA ARG A 35 2.91 -9.37 12.20
C ARG A 35 1.70 -10.31 12.22
N ALA A 36 0.55 -9.89 11.70
CA ALA A 36 -0.62 -10.75 11.58
C ALA A 36 -0.46 -11.86 10.53
N HIS A 37 0.43 -11.68 9.55
CA HIS A 37 0.62 -12.62 8.43
C HIS A 37 2.01 -13.26 8.39
N GLN A 38 2.98 -12.69 9.10
CA GLN A 38 4.37 -13.11 9.14
C GLN A 38 4.84 -13.19 10.60
N SER A 39 5.66 -14.19 10.92
CA SER A 39 6.27 -14.31 12.25
C SER A 39 7.43 -13.32 12.38
N MET A 40 7.11 -12.05 12.68
CA MET A 40 8.07 -10.96 12.84
C MET A 40 8.04 -10.38 14.26
N SER A 41 9.21 -9.96 14.77
CA SER A 41 9.27 -9.10 15.96
C SER A 41 8.71 -7.72 15.65
N GLU A 42 8.26 -7.01 16.68
CA GLU A 42 7.76 -5.64 16.55
C GLU A 42 8.79 -4.70 15.91
N LYS A 43 10.04 -4.76 16.38
CA LYS A 43 11.14 -3.97 15.82
C LYS A 43 11.36 -4.26 14.33
N ALA A 44 11.35 -5.53 13.94
CA ALA A 44 11.53 -5.92 12.54
C ALA A 44 10.34 -5.45 11.67
N ALA A 45 9.12 -5.54 12.20
CA ALA A 45 7.92 -5.10 11.49
C ALA A 45 7.86 -3.58 11.31
N LEU A 46 8.29 -2.80 12.30
CA LEU A 46 8.41 -1.34 12.18
C LEU A 46 9.49 -0.93 11.17
N SER A 47 10.66 -1.61 11.19
CA SER A 47 11.69 -1.39 10.17
C SER A 47 11.14 -1.67 8.78
N ARG A 48 10.45 -2.81 8.60
CA ARG A 48 9.87 -3.18 7.33
C ARG A 48 8.76 -2.22 6.88
N ALA A 49 7.99 -1.66 7.82
CA ALA A 49 7.00 -0.64 7.52
C ALA A 49 7.64 0.62 6.91
N VAL A 50 8.78 1.05 7.43
CA VAL A 50 9.56 2.18 6.88
C VAL A 50 10.05 1.86 5.47
N ASP A 51 10.60 0.65 5.25
CA ASP A 51 11.04 0.23 3.90
C ASP A 51 9.87 0.23 2.90
N LEU A 52 8.69 -0.20 3.33
CA LEU A 52 7.50 -0.22 2.48
C LEU A 52 7.04 1.19 2.11
N LEU A 53 7.10 2.14 3.05
CA LEU A 53 6.82 3.55 2.79
C LEU A 53 7.82 4.15 1.78
N GLU A 54 9.10 3.77 1.88
CA GLU A 54 10.12 4.16 0.91
C GLU A 54 9.84 3.60 -0.49
N ILE A 55 9.49 2.31 -0.59
CA ILE A 55 9.17 1.64 -1.87
C ILE A 55 8.03 2.35 -2.59
N VAL A 56 7.00 2.76 -1.86
CA VAL A 56 5.85 3.49 -2.44
C VAL A 56 6.10 4.99 -2.59
N GLY A 57 7.32 5.47 -2.32
CA GLY A 57 7.74 6.84 -2.58
C GLY A 57 7.22 7.87 -1.57
N ILE A 58 6.99 7.48 -0.31
CA ILE A 58 6.71 8.45 0.76
C ILE A 58 8.03 9.13 1.18
N PRO A 59 8.12 10.47 1.12
CA PRO A 59 9.33 11.19 1.52
C PRO A 59 9.54 11.10 3.03
N GLN A 60 10.80 11.02 3.48
CA GLN A 60 11.16 10.91 4.89
C GLN A 60 10.38 9.77 5.60
N PRO A 61 10.47 8.52 5.11
CA PRO A 61 9.59 7.44 5.54
C PRO A 61 9.70 7.13 7.04
N GLY A 62 10.86 7.36 7.66
CA GLY A 62 11.05 7.22 9.11
C GLY A 62 10.18 8.19 9.93
N ASP A 63 10.17 9.47 9.57
CA ASP A 63 9.35 10.49 10.25
C ASP A 63 7.86 10.27 9.94
N ARG A 64 7.55 9.96 8.68
CA ARG A 64 6.18 9.73 8.21
C ARG A 64 5.54 8.48 8.82
N ALA A 65 6.32 7.47 9.18
CA ALA A 65 5.83 6.32 9.91
C ALA A 65 5.27 6.68 11.31
N LEU A 66 5.70 7.80 11.89
CA LEU A 66 5.26 8.26 13.20
C LEU A 66 3.99 9.13 13.16
N GLN A 67 3.53 9.50 11.97
CA GLN A 67 2.35 10.34 11.75
C GLN A 67 1.05 9.53 11.69
N TYR A 68 -0.07 10.21 11.88
CA TYR A 68 -1.42 9.71 11.75
C TYR A 68 -1.99 9.92 10.34
N PRO A 69 -3.04 9.17 9.94
CA PRO A 69 -3.64 9.29 8.61
C PRO A 69 -4.13 10.69 8.23
N HIS A 70 -4.55 11.51 9.19
CA HIS A 70 -5.03 12.87 8.93
C HIS A 70 -3.90 13.86 8.59
N GLU A 71 -2.64 13.49 8.84
CA GLU A 71 -1.46 14.29 8.50
C GLU A 71 -0.93 14.00 7.07
N PHE A 72 -1.53 13.03 6.39
CA PHE A 72 -1.17 12.62 5.02
C PHE A 72 -2.11 13.25 3.99
N SER A 73 -1.56 13.62 2.82
CA SER A 73 -2.38 13.96 1.65
C SER A 73 -3.17 12.75 1.15
N GLY A 74 -4.18 12.96 0.31
CA GLY A 74 -4.93 11.87 -0.33
C GLY A 74 -4.02 10.87 -1.06
N GLY A 75 -3.12 11.38 -1.92
CA GLY A 75 -2.16 10.55 -2.64
C GLY A 75 -1.18 9.80 -1.72
N MET A 76 -0.76 10.41 -0.61
CA MET A 76 0.09 9.72 0.37
C MET A 76 -0.66 8.59 1.08
N ARG A 77 -1.92 8.81 1.50
CA ARG A 77 -2.75 7.74 2.09
C ARG A 77 -2.94 6.58 1.14
N GLN A 78 -3.13 6.87 -0.14
CA GLN A 78 -3.26 5.83 -1.15
C GLN A 78 -1.97 5.04 -1.36
N ARG A 79 -0.81 5.71 -1.38
CA ARG A 79 0.50 5.03 -1.38
C ARG A 79 0.65 4.11 -0.18
N VAL A 80 0.17 4.50 1.01
CA VAL A 80 0.15 3.61 2.19
C VAL A 80 -0.73 2.38 1.96
N VAL A 81 -1.92 2.53 1.38
CA VAL A 81 -2.77 1.37 1.07
C VAL A 81 -2.09 0.43 0.08
N ILE A 82 -1.40 0.97 -0.93
CA ILE A 82 -0.57 0.17 -1.85
C ILE A 82 0.55 -0.54 -1.06
N ALA A 83 1.25 0.16 -0.17
CA ALA A 83 2.30 -0.41 0.68
C ALA A 83 1.77 -1.59 1.51
N MET A 84 0.56 -1.46 2.06
CA MET A 84 -0.10 -2.54 2.79
C MET A 84 -0.48 -3.72 1.88
N ALA A 85 -0.97 -3.43 0.68
CA ALA A 85 -1.37 -4.45 -0.29
C ALA A 85 -0.17 -5.30 -0.76
N ILE A 86 1.02 -4.70 -0.84
CA ILE A 86 2.26 -5.36 -1.32
C ILE A 86 3.12 -5.92 -0.19
N ALA A 87 2.82 -5.61 1.07
CA ALA A 87 3.64 -5.94 2.23
C ALA A 87 3.91 -7.45 2.39
N ASN A 88 2.97 -8.28 1.93
CA ASN A 88 3.07 -9.74 1.94
C ASN A 88 3.54 -10.34 0.60
N SER A 89 4.09 -9.50 -0.28
CA SER A 89 4.58 -9.87 -1.62
C SER A 89 3.60 -10.81 -2.35
N PRO A 90 2.36 -10.35 -2.59
CA PRO A 90 1.35 -11.20 -3.21
C PRO A 90 1.79 -11.60 -4.61
N LYS A 91 1.41 -12.80 -5.05
CA LYS A 91 1.65 -13.25 -6.43
C LYS A 91 0.75 -12.52 -7.43
N LEU A 92 -0.42 -12.05 -7.00
CA LEU A 92 -1.37 -11.27 -7.78
C LEU A 92 -1.88 -10.06 -6.98
N LEU A 93 -1.80 -8.87 -7.58
CA LEU A 93 -2.42 -7.64 -7.08
C LEU A 93 -3.56 -7.26 -8.03
N ILE A 94 -4.78 -7.19 -7.52
CA ILE A 94 -5.94 -6.67 -8.24
C ILE A 94 -6.21 -5.26 -7.72
N ALA A 95 -6.14 -4.26 -8.59
CA ALA A 95 -6.49 -2.89 -8.23
C ALA A 95 -7.75 -2.50 -9.01
N ASP A 96 -8.86 -2.30 -8.29
CA ASP A 96 -10.14 -1.93 -8.88
C ASP A 96 -10.36 -0.43 -8.72
N GLU A 97 -10.25 0.30 -9.83
CA GLU A 97 -10.29 1.74 -9.92
C GLU A 97 -9.39 2.45 -8.89
N PRO A 98 -8.08 2.10 -8.80
CA PRO A 98 -7.24 2.61 -7.73
C PRO A 98 -7.07 4.13 -7.79
N THR A 99 -7.26 4.76 -8.94
CA THR A 99 -6.96 6.17 -9.17
C THR A 99 -8.20 7.06 -9.23
N THR A 100 -9.41 6.51 -9.07
CA THR A 100 -10.65 7.28 -9.14
C THR A 100 -10.67 8.33 -8.01
N ALA A 101 -11.10 9.55 -8.34
CA ALA A 101 -11.08 10.75 -7.49
C ALA A 101 -9.70 11.41 -7.22
N LEU A 102 -8.62 10.95 -7.85
CA LEU A 102 -7.32 11.65 -7.83
C LEU A 102 -7.11 12.50 -9.09
N ASP A 103 -6.36 13.59 -8.96
CA ASP A 103 -5.88 14.36 -10.10
C ASP A 103 -4.89 13.55 -10.96
N VAL A 104 -4.83 13.87 -12.26
CA VAL A 104 -4.05 13.13 -13.28
C VAL A 104 -2.57 12.98 -12.90
N THR A 105 -1.98 13.93 -12.18
CA THR A 105 -0.58 13.86 -11.75
C THR A 105 -0.40 12.79 -10.67
N VAL A 106 -1.28 12.76 -9.68
CA VAL A 106 -1.27 11.73 -8.64
C VAL A 106 -1.59 10.35 -9.23
N GLN A 107 -2.49 10.25 -10.23
CA GLN A 107 -2.74 8.97 -10.91
C GLN A 107 -1.48 8.39 -11.55
N ALA A 108 -0.75 9.20 -12.33
CA ALA A 108 0.49 8.77 -12.98
C ALA A 108 1.52 8.28 -11.95
N GLN A 109 1.68 9.03 -10.86
CA GLN A 109 2.58 8.65 -9.77
C GLN A 109 2.18 7.32 -9.09
N ILE A 110 0.89 7.05 -8.94
CA ILE A 110 0.40 5.79 -8.37
C ILE A 110 0.68 4.62 -9.32
N LEU A 111 0.45 4.80 -10.62
CA LEU A 111 0.78 3.79 -11.63
C LEU A 111 2.27 3.47 -11.64
N GLU A 112 3.14 4.47 -11.52
CA GLU A 112 4.59 4.27 -11.40
C GLU A 112 4.96 3.45 -10.16
N VAL A 113 4.30 3.67 -9.02
CA VAL A 113 4.51 2.87 -7.81
C VAL A 113 4.12 1.41 -8.08
N ILE A 114 2.96 1.17 -8.68
CA ILE A 114 2.47 -0.19 -8.99
C ILE A 114 3.43 -0.92 -9.94
N GLN A 115 3.91 -0.24 -10.99
CA GLN A 115 4.89 -0.81 -11.94
C GLN A 115 6.22 -1.15 -11.27
N ARG A 116 6.71 -0.27 -10.40
CA ARG A 116 7.94 -0.51 -9.62
C ARG A 116 7.82 -1.73 -8.72
N VAL A 117 6.69 -1.85 -8.03
CA VAL A 117 6.38 -3.01 -7.18
C VAL A 117 6.32 -4.29 -8.00
N GLN A 118 5.63 -4.27 -9.14
CA GLN A 118 5.57 -5.42 -10.05
C GLN A 118 6.97 -5.90 -10.46
N ALA A 119 7.84 -4.97 -10.87
CA ALA A 119 9.21 -5.28 -11.27
C ALA A 119 10.04 -5.83 -10.10
N GLN A 120 9.89 -5.27 -8.91
CA GLN A 120 10.69 -5.65 -7.73
C GLN A 120 10.28 -7.00 -7.13
N PHE A 121 8.99 -7.32 -7.12
CA PHE A 121 8.45 -8.49 -6.41
C PHE A 121 7.96 -9.62 -7.33
N GLY A 122 7.98 -9.43 -8.66
CA GLY A 122 7.46 -10.42 -9.61
C GLY A 122 5.94 -10.61 -9.49
N THR A 123 5.23 -9.61 -8.98
CA THR A 123 3.79 -9.65 -8.75
C THR A 123 3.03 -9.46 -10.06
N ALA A 124 2.13 -10.38 -10.41
CA ALA A 124 1.16 -10.14 -11.49
C ALA A 124 0.20 -9.03 -11.05
N VAL A 125 -0.07 -8.05 -11.93
CA VAL A 125 -0.97 -6.93 -11.62
C VAL A 125 -2.15 -6.94 -12.59
N VAL A 126 -3.36 -6.90 -12.05
CA VAL A 126 -4.59 -6.68 -12.81
C VAL A 126 -5.14 -5.32 -12.38
N LEU A 127 -5.10 -4.36 -13.31
CA LEU A 127 -5.70 -3.04 -13.14
C LEU A 127 -7.08 -3.04 -13.79
N ILE A 128 -8.11 -2.76 -13.01
CA ILE A 128 -9.45 -2.43 -13.51
C ILE A 128 -9.55 -0.91 -13.39
N SER A 129 -9.77 -0.21 -14.50
CA SER A 129 -9.85 1.27 -14.53
C SER A 129 -11.06 1.68 -15.37
N ALA A 130 -11.71 2.77 -15.00
CA ALA A 130 -12.80 3.38 -15.77
C ALA A 130 -12.30 4.32 -16.90
N SER A 131 -10.98 4.49 -17.10
CA SER A 131 -10.44 5.29 -18.20
C SER A 131 -9.49 4.48 -19.09
N ALA A 132 -9.95 4.21 -20.32
CA ALA A 132 -9.06 3.99 -21.44
C ALA A 132 -8.45 5.35 -21.82
N SER A 133 -7.14 5.49 -21.70
CA SER A 133 -6.43 6.67 -22.22
C SER A 133 -5.66 6.24 -23.45
N THR A 134 -6.21 6.60 -24.60
CA THR A 134 -5.55 6.72 -25.90
C THR A 134 -4.42 7.75 -25.83
#